data_AF-B9YCS1-F1
#
_entry.id   AF-B9YCS1-F1
#
_cell.length_a   1.000
_cell.length_b   1.000
_cell.length_c   1.000
_cell.angle_alpha   90.00
_cell.angle_beta   90.00
_cell.angle_gamma   90.00
#
_symmetry.space_group_name_H-M   'P 1'
#
loop_
_entity.id
_entity.type
_entity.pdbx_description
1 polymer ?
#
loop_
_entity_poly.entity_id
_entity_poly.type
_entity_poly.pdbx_seq_one_letter_code
_entity_poly.pdbx_strand_id
1 'polypeptide(L)' 'MSIMRCRKEHNMNVCYNRLFKLLIDKGLKKTEFAKEVGIGQNTLAKLSKNEYVSMEVLVKICKGLDCNIEDVVEVVGKED' A
#
# COMPACT_ATOMS: atom_id res chain seq x y z
N MET A 1 -23.72 -14.37 26.90
CA MET A 1 -23.57 -13.25 25.95
C MET A 1 -22.43 -12.35 26.42
N SER A 2 -21.20 -12.88 26.46
CA SER A 2 -20.03 -12.10 26.88
C SER A 2 -19.51 -11.33 25.67
N ILE A 3 -19.78 -10.03 25.65
CA ILE A 3 -19.19 -9.07 24.73
C ILE A 3 -17.71 -9.01 25.11
N MET A 4 -16.88 -9.85 24.49
CA MET A 4 -15.44 -9.85 24.73
C MET A 4 -14.91 -8.52 24.17
N ARG A 5 -14.58 -7.60 25.08
CA ARG A 5 -13.85 -6.37 24.78
C ARG A 5 -12.51 -6.74 24.14
N CYS A 6 -12.45 -6.78 22.82
CA CYS A 6 -11.19 -6.74 22.10
C CYS A 6 -10.79 -5.26 21.96
N ARG A 7 -10.34 -4.64 23.06
CA ARG A 7 -9.67 -3.33 22.99
C ARG A 7 -8.18 -3.54 23.13
N LYS A 8 -7.51 -3.71 22.00
CA LYS A 8 -6.14 -3.27 21.80
C LYS A 8 -6.12 -2.46 20.52
N GLU A 9 -6.12 -1.13 20.66
CA GLU A 9 -5.71 -0.21 19.59
C GLU A 9 -4.19 -0.36 19.46
N HIS A 10 -3.75 -1.40 18.76
CA HIS A 10 -2.41 -1.39 18.19
C HIS A 10 -2.48 -0.39 17.03
N ASN A 11 -1.70 0.68 17.11
CA ASN A 11 -1.64 1.71 16.07
C ASN A 11 -0.87 1.18 14.85
N MET A 12 -1.44 0.16 14.22
CA MET A 12 -0.93 -0.48 13.01
C MET A 12 -1.15 0.46 11.84
N ASN A 13 -0.06 0.81 11.17
CA ASN A 13 -0.08 1.66 9.99
C ASN A 13 0.23 0.82 8.75
N VAL A 14 -0.40 1.17 7.63
CA VAL A 14 0.00 0.63 6.33
C VAL A 14 1.31 1.27 5.90
N CYS A 15 2.17 0.50 5.24
CA CYS A 15 3.43 0.94 4.69
C CYS A 15 3.55 0.43 3.25
N TYR A 16 3.91 1.32 2.32
CA TYR A 16 4.08 0.99 0.90
C TYR A 16 5.56 1.00 0.47
N ASN A 17 6.49 0.85 1.42
CA ASN A 17 7.92 0.82 1.11
C ASN A 17 8.28 -0.36 0.19
N ARG A 18 7.58 -1.50 0.31
CA ARG A 18 7.77 -2.67 -0.55
C ARG A 18 7.44 -2.35 -2.01
N LEU A 19 6.30 -1.69 -2.25
CA LEU A 19 5.93 -1.18 -3.57
C LEU A 19 7.04 -0.31 -4.17
N PHE A 20 7.60 0.64 -3.41
CA PHE A 20 8.64 1.52 -3.94
C PHE A 20 9.95 0.79 -4.24
N LYS A 21 10.32 -0.22 -3.44
CA LYS A 21 11.46 -1.09 -3.74
C LYS A 21 11.23 -1.86 -5.04
N LEU A 22 10.05 -2.48 -5.19
CA LEU A 22 9.69 -3.25 -6.37
C LEU A 22 9.67 -2.40 -7.65
N LEU A 23 9.27 -1.13 -7.56
CA LEU A 23 9.38 -0.17 -8.66
C LEU A 23 10.84 0.12 -9.05
N ILE A 24 11.73 0.27 -8.07
CA ILE A 24 13.16 0.47 -8.30
C ILE A 24 13.76 -0.78 -8.95
N ASP A 25 13.41 -1.97 -8.45
CA ASP A 25 13.90 -3.26 -8.98
C ASP A 25 13.49 -3.45 -10.46
N LYS A 26 12.31 -2.97 -10.84
CA LYS A 26 11.83 -2.98 -12.24
C LYS A 26 12.29 -1.78 -13.07
N GLY A 27 13.04 -0.83 -12.51
CA GLY A 27 13.49 0.37 -13.19
C GLY A 27 12.38 1.36 -13.54
N LEU A 28 11.22 1.28 -12.88
CA LEU A 28 10.05 2.12 -13.14
C LEU A 28 10.03 3.36 -12.24
N LYS A 29 9.73 4.50 -12.84
CA LYS A 29 9.47 5.74 -12.08
C LYS A 29 8.03 5.73 -11.57
N LYS A 30 7.83 6.19 -10.32
CA LYS A 30 6.52 6.29 -9.66
C LYS A 30 5.45 6.98 -10.52
N THR A 31 5.83 8.06 -11.21
CA THR A 31 4.92 8.85 -12.06
C THR A 31 4.52 8.13 -13.33
N GLU A 32 5.44 7.38 -13.94
CA GLU A 32 5.17 6.62 -15.17
C GLU A 32 4.32 5.39 -14.85
N PHE A 33 4.66 4.68 -13.77
CA PHE A 33 3.86 3.58 -13.26
C PHE A 33 2.42 4.01 -12.92
N ALA A 34 2.25 5.17 -12.26
CA ALA A 34 0.92 5.68 -11.95
C ALA A 34 0.09 5.95 -13.22
N LYS A 35 0.72 6.42 -14.31
CA LYS A 35 0.04 6.60 -15.60
C LYS A 35 -0.34 5.25 -16.22
N GLU A 36 0.59 4.30 -16.22
CA GLU A 36 0.41 2.97 -16.80
C GLU A 36 -0.74 2.19 -16.13
N VAL A 37 -0.82 2.28 -14.80
CA VAL A 37 -1.85 1.59 -14.01
C VAL A 37 -3.16 2.39 -13.88
N GLY A 38 -3.19 3.61 -14.40
CA GLY A 38 -4.37 4.49 -14.35
C GLY A 38 -4.68 5.00 -12.95
N ILE A 39 -3.64 5.27 -12.16
CA ILE A 39 -3.72 5.83 -10.81
C ILE A 39 -3.47 7.33 -10.87
N GLY A 40 -4.42 8.12 -10.36
CA GLY A 40 -4.29 9.57 -10.28
C GLY A 40 -3.20 10.02 -9.29
N GLN A 41 -2.71 11.25 -9.47
CA GLN A 41 -1.67 11.87 -8.62
C GLN A 41 -2.07 11.91 -7.14
N ASN A 42 -3.36 12.11 -6.84
CA ASN A 42 -3.86 12.09 -5.46
C ASN A 42 -3.60 10.75 -4.78
N THR A 43 -3.87 9.65 -5.47
CA THR A 43 -3.64 8.30 -4.93
C THR A 43 -2.15 8.01 -4.79
N LEU A 44 -1.32 8.46 -5.74
CA LEU A 44 0.13 8.34 -5.63
C LEU A 44 0.69 9.09 -4.41
N ALA A 45 0.15 10.28 -4.10
CA ALA A 45 0.51 11.02 -2.90
C ALA A 45 0.10 10.28 -1.63
N LYS A 46 -1.08 9.63 -1.61
CA LYS A 46 -1.54 8.79 -0.49
C LYS A 46 -0.60 7.61 -0.22
N LEU A 47 -0.19 6.91 -1.28
CA LEU A 47 0.80 5.83 -1.19
C LEU A 47 2.13 6.34 -0.63
N SER A 48 2.56 7.54 -1.01
CA SER A 48 3.80 8.14 -0.51
C SER A 48 3.71 8.58 0.95
N LYS A 49 2.51 8.92 1.44
CA LYS A 49 2.23 9.30 2.82
C LYS A 49 1.83 8.12 3.71
N ASN A 50 1.85 6.89 3.18
CA ASN A 50 1.41 5.70 3.91
C ASN A 50 -0.04 5.82 4.42
N GLU A 51 -0.91 6.43 3.60
CA GLU A 51 -2.35 6.53 3.87
C GLU A 51 -3.10 5.32 3.30
N TYR A 52 -4.26 5.02 3.88
CA TYR A 52 -5.13 3.96 3.37
C TYR A 52 -5.69 4.32 1.98
N VAL A 53 -5.61 3.36 1.07
CA VAL A 53 -6.19 3.44 -0.27
C VAL A 53 -7.26 2.36 -0.44
N SER A 54 -8.11 2.49 -1.46
CA SER A 54 -9.12 1.48 -1.75
C SER A 54 -8.49 0.18 -2.25
N MET A 55 -9.15 -0.95 -2.00
CA MET A 55 -8.71 -2.25 -2.51
C MET A 55 -8.62 -2.28 -4.04
N GLU A 56 -9.47 -1.50 -4.73
CA GLU A 56 -9.40 -1.37 -6.20
C GLU A 56 -8.03 -0.84 -6.66
N VAL A 57 -7.48 0.15 -5.96
CA VAL A 57 -6.15 0.70 -6.27
C VAL A 57 -5.09 -0.37 -6.06
N LEU A 58 -5.15 -1.14 -4.97
CA LEU A 58 -4.18 -2.21 -4.70
C LEU A 58 -4.23 -3.28 -5.78
N VAL A 59 -5.43 -3.70 -6.21
CA VAL A 59 -5.59 -4.67 -7.30
C VAL A 59 -5.03 -4.13 -8.62
N LYS A 60 -5.25 -2.86 -8.94
CA LYS A 60 -4.64 -2.23 -10.13
C LYS A 60 -3.11 -2.26 -10.07
N ILE A 61 -2.52 -1.93 -8.92
CA ILE A 61 -1.07 -1.98 -8.71
C ILE A 61 -0.53 -3.41 -8.90
N CYS A 62 -1.16 -4.39 -8.25
CA CYS A 62 -0.77 -5.80 -8.33
C CYS A 62 -0.83 -6.30 -9.79
N LYS A 63 -1.89 -5.93 -10.53
CA LYS A 63 -2.03 -6.26 -11.96
C LYS A 63 -0.98 -5.57 -12.84
N GLY A 64 -0.64 -4.32 -12.55
CA GLY A 64 0.36 -3.57 -13.32
C GLY A 64 1.80 -4.05 -13.09
N LEU A 65 2.09 -4.62 -11.92
CA LEU A 65 3.43 -5.09 -11.55
C LEU A 65 3.57 -6.62 -11.64
N ASP A 66 2.47 -7.32 -11.91
CA ASP A 66 2.36 -8.78 -11.86
C ASP A 66 2.91 -9.34 -10.54
N CYS A 67 2.38 -8.84 -9.42
CA CYS A 67 2.82 -9.20 -8.06
C CYS A 67 1.67 -9.44 -7.09
N ASN A 68 1.99 -9.97 -5.92
CA ASN A 68 1.03 -10.22 -4.85
C ASN A 68 0.84 -8.97 -3.98
N ILE A 69 -0.27 -8.92 -3.24
CA ILE A 69 -0.57 -7.81 -2.34
C ILE A 69 0.45 -7.65 -1.20
N GLU A 70 1.10 -8.75 -0.80
CA GLU A 70 2.18 -8.80 0.21
C GLU A 70 3.48 -8.12 -0.24
N ASP A 71 3.68 -7.97 -1.55
CA ASP A 71 4.81 -7.24 -2.14
C ASP A 71 4.54 -5.74 -2.26
N VAL A 72 3.27 -5.34 -2.11
CA VAL A 72 2.82 -3.95 -2.27
C VAL A 72 2.59 -3.30 -0.91
N VAL A 73 1.92 -4.02 0.00
CA VAL A 73 1.45 -3.51 1.29
C VAL A 73 2.08 -4.29 2.42
N GLU A 74 2.60 -3.55 3.40
CA GLU A 74 3.08 -4.08 4.65
C GLU A 74 2.33 -3.39 5.80
N VAL A 75 1.94 -4.16 6.81
CA VAL A 75 1.30 -3.60 8.01
C VAL A 75 2.32 -3.58 9.13
N VAL A 76 2.74 -2.39 9.52
CA VAL A 76 3.75 -2.20 10.57
C VAL A 76 3.06 -1.77 11.86
N GLY A 77 3.37 -2.48 12.95
CA GLY A 77 3.05 -1.99 14.30
C GLY A 77 4.05 -0.90 14.66
N LYS A 78 3.58 0.24 15.17
CA LYS A 78 4.45 1.07 16.01
C LYS A 78 4.61 0.37 17.34
N GLU A 79 5.78 -0.23 17.54
CA GLU A 79 6.26 -0.55 18.87
C GLU A 79 6.83 0.77 19.43
N ASP A 80 6.10 1.36 20.39
CA ASP A 80 6.65 2.42 21.24
C ASP A 80 7.64 1.81 22.24
#